data_AF-A0A5C6C6D9-F1
#
_entry.id   AF-A0A5C6C6D9-F1
#
_cell.length_a   1.000
_cell.length_b   1.000
_cell.length_c   1.000
_cell.angle_alpha   90.00
_cell.angle_beta   90.00
_cell.angle_gamma   90.00
#
_symmetry.space_group_name_H-M   'P 1'
#
loop_
_entity.id
_entity.type
_entity.pdbx_description
1 polymer ?
#
loop_
_entity_poly.entity_id
_entity_poly.type
_entity_poly.pdbx_seq_one_letter_code
_entity_poly.pdbx_strand_id
1 'polypeptide(L)'
;MIRHTMLIALVLISQAPPNLHNVSADPPDSLTLSKSTVAVLEIDLTKIDCVELERWVKQSHFDGATDQEINAAFTDVKKQIDALRQSGTDRLFVSWRTSDILSGMPVVQAATENSETLRKVLSKVWESLFGVIASDMKVNSVWATFGRDIERIASGTIQTTERFASPLANRQLDHQFVISLPPESRDDLIALWPQTLPAGWLPIAISPQQLVQDIEMIDVQWSLPPQAALKIALQATSDEAVQRLIEQVNALTEARGPWKSALRVAADDRAVMIESQPPPAASIALIILDEVSGQVDHSRQETRTQTMINRMKQIGIGLHNYHSAYKHFPLPATTNASGDELLSWRVSTAPFTGEQRIYEEIDKHQTWDSEANQEFTHTIVAGFQSSVAEAGMTAIRLPAIKGSMWDGTHEKPHFREITDGTSNTIAVAIAPIDQAVPWTQPEVWQLDENDLIGSFFGDRDEVIVLAFDGAVHTLKKADMTNERLRGLLTIAGREVFDW
;
A
#
# COMPACT_ATOMS: atom_id res chain seq x y z
N MET A 1 4.43 19.20 9.31
CA MET A 1 5.11 18.09 8.61
C MET A 1 4.19 17.39 7.60
N ILE A 2 3.36 16.41 7.98
CA ILE A 2 2.79 15.40 7.06
C ILE A 2 2.16 15.96 5.76
N ARG A 3 1.32 17.00 5.80
CA ARG A 3 0.67 17.58 4.59
C ARG A 3 1.67 17.93 3.47
N HIS A 4 2.79 18.56 3.82
CA HIS A 4 3.82 18.95 2.85
C HIS A 4 4.48 17.73 2.18
N THR A 5 4.52 16.59 2.89
CA THR A 5 5.04 15.34 2.34
C THR A 5 4.18 14.82 1.19
N MET A 6 2.87 15.09 1.09
CA MET A 6 2.06 14.54 -0.01
C MET A 6 2.16 15.28 -1.36
N LEU A 7 2.32 16.61 -1.36
CA LEU A 7 2.65 17.33 -2.60
C LEU A 7 4.00 16.86 -3.17
N ILE A 8 4.95 16.61 -2.27
CA ILE A 8 6.30 16.14 -2.62
C ILE A 8 6.32 14.63 -2.90
N ALA A 9 5.49 13.80 -2.26
CA ALA A 9 5.46 12.34 -2.48
C ALA A 9 4.69 11.89 -3.73
N LEU A 10 4.03 12.80 -4.47
CA LEU A 10 3.79 12.56 -5.90
C LEU A 10 5.10 12.52 -6.71
N VAL A 11 6.20 13.04 -6.14
CA VAL A 11 7.52 13.20 -6.74
C VAL A 11 8.66 13.02 -5.70
N LEU A 12 8.76 11.84 -5.04
CA LEU A 12 9.92 11.26 -4.28
C LEU A 12 9.82 11.09 -2.73
N ILE A 13 10.89 10.48 -2.14
CA ILE A 13 11.11 9.97 -0.75
C ILE A 13 10.60 8.51 -0.56
N SER A 14 11.27 7.48 0.02
CA SER A 14 12.67 7.12 0.42
C SER A 14 12.66 5.68 1.07
N GLN A 15 13.59 4.69 1.07
CA GLN A 15 15.02 4.46 0.68
C GLN A 15 15.30 2.96 0.28
N ALA A 16 16.46 2.34 0.67
CA ALA A 16 17.09 1.12 0.09
C ALA A 16 17.75 0.19 1.18
N PRO A 17 18.47 -0.94 0.89
CA PRO A 17 18.71 -1.76 -0.34
C PRO A 17 18.50 -3.30 -0.05
N PRO A 18 19.14 -4.33 -0.71
CA PRO A 18 19.78 -4.49 -2.03
C PRO A 18 19.29 -5.72 -2.89
N ASN A 19 19.90 -5.89 -4.08
CA ASN A 19 20.02 -7.12 -4.91
C ASN A 19 18.85 -7.60 -5.81
N LEU A 20 19.23 -8.33 -6.87
CA LEU A 20 18.55 -8.36 -8.19
C LEU A 20 18.78 -9.67 -8.97
N HIS A 21 17.84 -10.00 -9.88
CA HIS A 21 18.01 -11.00 -10.96
C HIS A 21 17.55 -10.42 -12.32
N ASN A 22 17.96 -11.04 -13.43
CA ASN A 22 17.63 -10.61 -14.80
C ASN A 22 16.86 -11.70 -15.55
N VAL A 23 15.78 -11.33 -16.27
CA VAL A 23 15.17 -12.17 -17.33
C VAL A 23 14.81 -11.30 -18.54
N SER A 24 15.05 -11.78 -19.75
CA SER A 24 14.92 -11.01 -21.00
C SER A 24 13.64 -11.34 -21.79
N ALA A 25 12.88 -10.31 -22.17
CA ALA A 25 11.96 -10.32 -23.31
C ALA A 25 11.75 -8.87 -23.75
N ASP A 26 11.58 -8.61 -25.04
CA ASP A 26 11.45 -7.23 -25.54
C ASP A 26 9.98 -6.77 -25.46
N PRO A 27 9.68 -5.53 -25.01
CA PRO A 27 8.34 -4.96 -25.04
C PRO A 27 7.88 -4.61 -26.48
N PRO A 28 6.60 -4.28 -26.71
CA PRO A 28 6.09 -3.83 -28.01
C PRO A 28 6.33 -2.33 -28.29
N ASP A 29 6.23 -1.91 -29.56
CA ASP A 29 6.58 -0.55 -30.04
C ASP A 29 5.65 0.58 -29.56
N SER A 30 4.61 0.29 -28.78
CA SER A 30 3.63 1.27 -28.30
C SER A 30 3.16 0.99 -26.87
N LEU A 31 2.67 2.04 -26.19
CA LEU A 31 2.08 1.97 -24.86
C LEU A 31 1.07 0.81 -24.77
N THR A 32 1.31 -0.10 -23.85
CA THR A 32 0.57 -1.36 -23.75
C THR A 32 -0.16 -1.48 -22.41
N LEU A 33 -1.48 -1.59 -22.50
CA LEU A 33 -2.39 -1.61 -21.35
C LEU A 33 -3.27 -2.86 -21.40
N SER A 34 -3.20 -3.66 -20.33
CA SER A 34 -3.92 -4.93 -20.21
C SER A 34 -5.43 -4.77 -20.06
N LYS A 35 -6.22 -5.81 -20.39
CA LYS A 35 -7.67 -5.82 -20.07
C LYS A 35 -7.94 -5.63 -18.58
N SER A 36 -7.05 -6.14 -17.72
CA SER A 36 -7.06 -6.00 -16.26
C SER A 36 -6.58 -4.64 -15.72
N THR A 37 -6.21 -3.69 -16.58
CA THR A 37 -5.78 -2.35 -16.15
C THR A 37 -6.98 -1.57 -15.60
N VAL A 38 -6.82 -1.00 -14.41
CA VAL A 38 -7.84 -0.22 -13.67
C VAL A 38 -7.60 1.29 -13.76
N ALA A 39 -6.35 1.72 -13.89
CA ALA A 39 -5.99 3.13 -13.95
C ALA A 39 -4.68 3.38 -14.71
N VAL A 40 -4.57 4.57 -15.30
CA VAL A 40 -3.39 5.06 -16.05
C VAL A 40 -3.16 6.54 -15.77
N LEU A 41 -1.96 6.88 -15.32
CA LEU A 41 -1.42 8.22 -15.11
C LEU A 41 -0.44 8.53 -16.25
N GLU A 42 -0.63 9.63 -16.96
CA GLU A 42 0.34 10.18 -17.91
C GLU A 42 0.87 11.53 -17.41
N ILE A 43 2.20 11.65 -17.36
CA ILE A 43 2.92 12.87 -17.01
C ILE A 43 3.74 13.31 -18.22
N ASP A 44 3.38 14.45 -18.82
CA ASP A 44 4.22 15.13 -19.80
C ASP A 44 5.33 15.92 -19.09
N LEU A 45 6.55 15.38 -19.13
CA LEU A 45 7.73 15.94 -18.47
C LEU A 45 8.22 17.22 -19.15
N THR A 46 7.84 17.49 -20.40
CA THR A 46 8.19 18.74 -21.10
C THR A 46 7.49 19.96 -20.48
N LYS A 47 6.38 19.74 -19.77
CA LYS A 47 5.47 20.79 -19.28
C LYS A 47 5.70 21.23 -17.84
N ILE A 48 6.52 20.50 -17.08
CA ILE A 48 6.76 20.81 -15.66
C ILE A 48 7.81 21.92 -15.51
N ASP A 49 7.38 23.18 -15.39
CA ASP A 49 8.26 24.23 -14.92
C ASP A 49 8.40 24.15 -13.39
N CYS A 50 9.53 23.58 -12.95
CA CYS A 50 9.83 23.41 -11.53
C CYS A 50 10.02 24.74 -10.79
N VAL A 51 10.38 25.82 -11.48
CA VAL A 51 10.66 27.15 -10.89
C VAL A 51 9.36 27.94 -10.72
N GLU A 52 8.46 27.88 -11.70
CA GLU A 52 7.09 28.42 -11.55
C GLU A 52 6.32 27.64 -10.49
N LEU A 53 6.44 26.30 -10.45
CA LEU A 53 5.81 25.46 -9.44
C LEU A 53 6.34 25.74 -8.02
N GLU A 54 7.66 25.85 -7.84
CA GLU A 54 8.29 26.22 -6.55
C GLU A 54 7.81 27.59 -6.07
N ARG A 55 7.83 28.60 -6.96
CA ARG A 55 7.35 29.95 -6.65
C ARG A 55 5.88 29.96 -6.28
N TRP A 56 5.07 29.20 -7.01
CA TRP A 56 3.65 29.10 -6.78
C TRP A 56 3.31 28.45 -5.43
N VAL A 57 4.03 27.38 -5.04
CA VAL A 57 3.86 26.74 -3.73
C VAL A 57 4.14 27.73 -2.60
N LYS A 58 5.21 28.53 -2.70
CA LYS A 58 5.55 29.57 -1.70
C LYS A 58 4.55 30.72 -1.59
N GLN A 59 3.85 31.04 -2.68
CA GLN A 59 2.83 32.09 -2.69
C GLN A 59 1.46 31.60 -2.17
N SER A 60 1.28 30.28 -2.15
CA SER A 60 0.04 29.62 -1.74
C SER A 60 0.07 29.33 -0.24
N HIS A 61 -1.08 29.42 0.42
CA HIS A 61 -1.18 29.41 1.88
C HIS A 61 -1.11 27.98 2.47
N PHE A 62 -0.02 27.25 2.16
CA PHE A 62 0.29 25.96 2.77
C PHE A 62 0.93 26.19 4.15
N ASP A 63 0.08 26.24 5.19
CA ASP A 63 0.54 26.49 6.56
C ASP A 63 1.43 25.36 7.11
N GLY A 64 2.68 25.70 7.46
CA GLY A 64 3.53 24.89 8.32
C GLY A 64 4.73 24.19 7.66
N ALA A 65 5.24 24.72 6.55
CA ALA A 65 6.61 24.47 6.06
C ALA A 65 7.35 25.80 5.87
N THR A 66 8.66 25.78 6.07
CA THR A 66 9.53 26.92 5.80
C THR A 66 9.96 26.97 4.34
N ASP A 67 10.30 28.17 3.84
CA ASP A 67 10.95 28.35 2.53
C ASP A 67 12.17 27.43 2.35
N GLN A 68 12.92 27.16 3.43
CA GLN A 68 14.10 26.29 3.40
C GLN A 68 13.75 24.82 3.13
N GLU A 69 12.68 24.30 3.74
CA GLU A 69 12.18 22.94 3.48
C GLU A 69 11.63 22.82 2.05
N ILE A 70 10.89 23.84 1.58
CA ILE A 70 10.37 23.91 0.21
C ILE A 70 11.53 23.93 -0.80
N ASN A 71 12.54 24.78 -0.59
CA ASN A 71 13.76 24.84 -1.43
C ASN A 71 14.45 23.48 -1.53
N ALA A 72 14.62 22.78 -0.40
CA ALA A 72 15.32 21.51 -0.34
C ALA A 72 14.59 20.42 -1.15
N ALA A 73 13.26 20.33 -1.00
CA ALA A 73 12.45 19.38 -1.76
C ALA A 73 12.45 19.68 -3.26
N PHE A 74 12.18 20.94 -3.65
CA PHE A 74 12.16 21.35 -5.05
C PHE A 74 13.52 21.19 -5.76
N THR A 75 14.62 21.26 -5.02
CA THR A 75 15.96 20.97 -5.54
C THR A 75 16.09 19.53 -6.04
N ASP A 76 15.60 18.52 -5.29
CA ASP A 76 15.68 17.13 -5.74
C ASP A 76 14.63 16.80 -6.80
N VAL A 77 13.38 17.27 -6.62
CA VAL A 77 12.30 17.19 -7.64
C VAL A 77 12.79 17.67 -9.00
N LYS A 78 13.37 18.88 -9.06
CA LYS A 78 13.92 19.44 -10.30
C LYS A 78 15.05 18.58 -10.87
N LYS A 79 16.02 18.20 -10.03
CA LYS A 79 17.15 17.34 -10.42
C LYS A 79 16.71 16.01 -11.02
N GLN A 80 15.64 15.40 -10.51
CA GLN A 80 15.13 14.13 -11.05
C GLN A 80 14.30 14.32 -12.32
N ILE A 81 13.48 15.37 -12.43
CA ILE A 81 12.78 15.72 -13.68
C ILE A 81 13.78 16.05 -14.79
N ASP A 82 14.81 16.85 -14.50
CA ASP A 82 15.86 17.19 -15.47
C ASP A 82 16.69 15.95 -15.86
N ALA A 83 16.85 14.96 -14.97
CA ALA A 83 17.51 13.70 -15.28
C ALA A 83 16.63 12.72 -16.09
N LEU A 84 15.31 12.72 -15.90
CA LEU A 84 14.37 12.01 -16.78
C LEU A 84 14.42 12.60 -18.20
N ARG A 85 14.35 13.94 -18.33
CA ARG A 85 14.50 14.64 -19.63
C ARG A 85 15.83 14.30 -20.31
N GLN A 86 16.94 14.24 -19.56
CA GLN A 86 18.26 13.84 -20.07
C GLN A 86 18.33 12.39 -20.58
N SER A 87 17.34 11.54 -20.29
CA SER A 87 17.23 10.20 -20.90
C SER A 87 16.49 10.19 -22.24
N GLY A 88 16.14 11.35 -22.80
CA GLY A 88 15.26 11.46 -23.97
C GLY A 88 13.82 11.04 -23.66
N THR A 89 13.39 11.19 -22.40
CA THR A 89 12.02 10.84 -21.97
C THR A 89 11.19 12.11 -21.82
N ASP A 90 10.30 12.35 -22.78
CA ASP A 90 9.33 13.45 -22.74
C ASP A 90 8.07 13.10 -21.93
N ARG A 91 7.70 11.80 -21.86
CA ARG A 91 6.44 11.34 -21.25
C ARG A 91 6.63 10.08 -20.43
N LEU A 92 6.00 10.07 -19.24
CA LEU A 92 5.98 8.94 -18.32
C LEU A 92 4.54 8.45 -18.16
N PHE A 93 4.31 7.16 -18.41
CA PHE A 93 3.03 6.49 -18.16
C PHE A 93 3.18 5.56 -16.96
N VAL A 94 2.28 5.65 -15.99
CA VAL A 94 2.21 4.78 -14.82
C VAL A 94 0.85 4.10 -14.82
N SER A 95 0.79 2.78 -14.69
CA SER A 95 -0.46 2.03 -14.85
C SER A 95 -0.62 0.97 -13.76
N TRP A 96 -1.86 0.74 -13.35
CA TRP A 96 -2.23 -0.24 -12.33
C TRP A 96 -3.22 -1.25 -12.91
N ARG A 97 -3.04 -2.52 -12.59
CA ARG A 97 -3.99 -3.63 -12.83
C ARG A 97 -4.74 -3.98 -11.54
N THR A 98 -5.83 -4.74 -11.61
CA THR A 98 -6.54 -5.22 -10.40
C THR A 98 -5.63 -5.97 -9.42
N SER A 99 -4.63 -6.72 -9.93
CA SER A 99 -3.57 -7.36 -9.15
C SER A 99 -2.66 -6.37 -8.40
N ASP A 100 -2.47 -5.18 -8.96
CA ASP A 100 -1.45 -4.22 -8.55
C ASP A 100 -1.98 -3.30 -7.43
N ILE A 101 -3.30 -3.24 -7.26
CA ILE A 101 -3.95 -2.70 -6.06
C ILE A 101 -3.55 -3.53 -4.83
N LEU A 102 -3.48 -4.86 -4.97
CA LEU A 102 -3.19 -5.79 -3.87
C LEU A 102 -1.70 -5.92 -3.56
N SER A 103 -0.83 -5.81 -4.58
CA SER A 103 0.63 -5.86 -4.41
C SER A 103 1.28 -4.48 -4.21
N GLY A 104 0.59 -3.39 -4.53
CA GLY A 104 1.02 -2.01 -4.30
C GLY A 104 2.01 -1.45 -5.33
N MET A 105 2.35 -2.18 -6.39
CA MET A 105 3.37 -1.78 -7.38
C MET A 105 2.78 -1.60 -8.78
N PRO A 106 2.76 -0.38 -9.33
CA PRO A 106 2.36 -0.16 -10.72
C PRO A 106 3.36 -0.69 -11.74
N VAL A 107 3.00 -0.57 -13.02
CA VAL A 107 3.89 -0.73 -14.17
C VAL A 107 4.10 0.63 -14.82
N VAL A 108 5.37 1.01 -15.01
CA VAL A 108 5.79 2.26 -15.66
C VAL A 108 6.26 1.99 -17.08
N GLN A 109 5.84 2.84 -18.03
CA GLN A 109 6.26 2.81 -19.43
C GLN A 109 6.70 4.22 -19.85
N ALA A 110 7.86 4.33 -20.50
CA ALA A 110 8.40 5.59 -21.01
C ALA A 110 9.12 5.36 -22.34
N ALA A 111 8.91 6.24 -23.32
CA ALA A 111 9.73 6.30 -24.51
C ALA A 111 11.07 6.97 -24.17
N THR A 112 12.20 6.43 -24.64
CA THR A 112 13.52 6.89 -24.20
C THR A 112 14.62 6.64 -25.23
N GLU A 113 15.52 7.61 -25.38
CA GLU A 113 16.75 7.46 -26.18
C GLU A 113 17.90 6.83 -25.38
N ASN A 114 17.83 6.85 -24.04
CA ASN A 114 18.90 6.41 -23.16
C ASN A 114 18.33 5.66 -21.93
N SER A 115 17.98 4.40 -22.17
CA SER A 115 17.37 3.51 -21.19
C SER A 115 18.26 3.22 -19.96
N GLU A 116 19.59 3.31 -20.07
CA GLU A 116 20.49 3.17 -18.92
C GLU A 116 20.36 4.38 -17.97
N THR A 117 20.27 5.60 -18.52
CA THR A 117 20.00 6.82 -17.74
C THR A 117 18.60 6.78 -17.16
N LEU A 118 17.59 6.39 -17.95
CA LEU A 118 16.23 6.21 -17.45
C LEU A 118 16.19 5.18 -16.31
N ARG A 119 16.91 4.05 -16.40
CA ARG A 119 17.03 3.09 -15.30
C ARG A 119 17.63 3.72 -14.06
N LYS A 120 18.76 4.43 -14.19
CA LYS A 120 19.45 5.08 -13.05
C LYS A 120 18.59 6.14 -12.34
N VAL A 121 17.67 6.78 -13.05
CA VAL A 121 16.72 7.74 -12.48
C VAL A 121 15.50 7.03 -11.92
N LEU A 122 14.76 6.26 -12.74
CA LEU A 122 13.54 5.59 -12.28
C LEU A 122 13.80 4.55 -11.18
N SER A 123 14.92 3.83 -11.16
CA SER A 123 15.24 2.97 -10.01
C SER A 123 15.34 3.75 -8.70
N LYS A 124 15.86 4.99 -8.71
CA LYS A 124 15.90 5.87 -7.52
C LYS A 124 14.54 6.48 -7.19
N VAL A 125 13.74 6.82 -8.20
CA VAL A 125 12.35 7.25 -8.02
C VAL A 125 11.52 6.13 -7.37
N TRP A 126 11.70 4.90 -7.82
CA TRP A 126 10.97 3.71 -7.38
C TRP A 126 11.39 3.25 -5.99
N GLU A 127 12.71 3.18 -5.75
CA GLU A 127 13.34 2.95 -4.44
C GLU A 127 12.86 4.00 -3.43
N SER A 128 12.71 5.26 -3.83
CA SER A 128 11.99 6.25 -3.04
C SER A 128 10.54 5.84 -2.77
N LEU A 129 9.69 5.89 -3.79
CA LEU A 129 8.24 5.87 -3.61
C LEU A 129 7.70 4.56 -3.01
N PHE A 130 8.40 3.44 -3.20
CA PHE A 130 7.93 2.11 -2.85
C PHE A 130 8.85 1.33 -1.91
N GLY A 131 10.03 1.85 -1.54
CA GLY A 131 11.01 1.15 -0.69
C GLY A 131 11.57 -0.14 -1.30
N VAL A 132 11.49 -0.27 -2.62
CA VAL A 132 11.89 -1.45 -3.39
C VAL A 132 12.67 -0.98 -4.61
N ILE A 133 13.84 -1.56 -4.88
CA ILE A 133 14.56 -1.32 -6.13
C ILE A 133 13.77 -1.97 -7.26
N ALA A 134 13.47 -1.23 -8.35
CA ALA A 134 12.84 -1.80 -9.54
C ALA A 134 13.73 -2.92 -10.11
N SER A 135 13.33 -4.17 -9.89
CA SER A 135 14.10 -5.37 -10.24
C SER A 135 14.26 -5.48 -11.75
N ASP A 136 13.12 -5.39 -12.43
CA ASP A 136 13.00 -5.64 -13.85
C ASP A 136 12.81 -4.33 -14.60
N MET A 137 13.62 -4.19 -15.66
CA MET A 137 13.40 -3.22 -16.72
C MET A 137 13.56 -3.96 -18.04
N LYS A 138 12.54 -3.90 -18.90
CA LYS A 138 12.57 -4.48 -20.26
C LYS A 138 12.48 -3.34 -21.28
N VAL A 139 13.27 -3.40 -22.35
CA VAL A 139 13.51 -2.28 -23.27
C VAL A 139 13.51 -2.79 -24.71
N ASN A 140 12.89 -2.04 -25.63
CA ASN A 140 13.02 -2.27 -27.07
C ASN A 140 13.62 -1.02 -27.76
N SER A 141 13.44 -0.91 -29.08
CA SER A 141 13.90 0.23 -29.90
C SER A 141 13.26 1.59 -29.60
N VAL A 142 12.23 1.67 -28.75
CA VAL A 142 11.42 2.89 -28.52
C VAL A 142 11.09 3.11 -27.04
N TRP A 143 10.75 2.04 -26.30
CA TRP A 143 10.18 2.07 -24.95
C TRP A 143 11.03 1.30 -23.93
N ALA A 144 11.06 1.82 -22.71
CA ALA A 144 11.42 1.08 -21.50
C ALA A 144 10.19 0.85 -20.63
N THR A 145 10.07 -0.36 -20.08
CA THR A 145 9.00 -0.78 -19.15
C THR A 145 9.62 -1.24 -17.83
N PHE A 146 9.03 -0.84 -16.70
CA PHE A 146 9.45 -1.15 -15.33
C PHE A 146 8.27 -1.64 -14.49
N GLY A 147 8.53 -2.48 -13.49
CA GLY A 147 7.52 -3.01 -12.56
C GLY A 147 7.79 -4.48 -12.22
N ARG A 148 6.88 -5.14 -11.50
CA ARG A 148 6.89 -6.62 -11.35
C ARG A 148 6.07 -7.28 -12.46
N ASP A 149 6.40 -8.53 -12.75
CA ASP A 149 5.68 -9.40 -13.71
C ASP A 149 5.57 -8.82 -15.14
N ILE A 150 6.58 -8.05 -15.58
CA ILE A 150 6.65 -7.47 -16.94
C ILE A 150 6.59 -8.56 -18.02
N GLU A 151 7.04 -9.78 -17.68
CA GLU A 151 6.90 -10.99 -18.49
C GLU A 151 5.47 -11.17 -19.03
N ARG A 152 4.45 -10.96 -18.18
CA ARG A 152 3.02 -11.10 -18.53
C ARG A 152 2.49 -9.99 -19.45
N ILE A 153 3.28 -8.94 -19.68
CA ILE A 153 3.00 -7.84 -20.60
C ILE A 153 3.74 -8.07 -21.93
N ALA A 154 4.99 -8.51 -21.87
CA ALA A 154 5.80 -8.86 -23.05
C ALA A 154 5.34 -10.16 -23.75
N SER A 155 4.70 -11.10 -23.04
CA SER A 155 4.34 -12.42 -23.55
C SER A 155 3.07 -12.49 -24.41
N GLY A 156 2.50 -11.36 -24.86
CA GLY A 156 1.19 -11.35 -25.52
C GLY A 156 0.96 -10.19 -26.48
N THR A 157 0.08 -10.43 -27.46
CA THR A 157 -0.39 -9.44 -28.45
C THR A 157 -1.39 -8.46 -27.82
N ILE A 158 -0.98 -7.80 -26.74
CA ILE A 158 -1.83 -6.91 -25.93
C ILE A 158 -1.86 -5.53 -26.62
N GLN A 159 -2.92 -5.25 -27.37
CA GLN A 159 -3.23 -3.88 -27.79
C GLN A 159 -3.88 -3.13 -26.63
N THR A 160 -3.52 -1.86 -26.47
CA THR A 160 -4.16 -0.96 -25.48
C THR A 160 -5.66 -0.91 -25.69
N THR A 161 -6.41 -1.22 -24.62
CA THR A 161 -7.87 -1.33 -24.71
C THR A 161 -8.55 0.01 -24.98
N GLU A 162 -9.70 -0.02 -25.66
CA GLU A 162 -10.49 1.18 -26.02
C GLU A 162 -10.83 2.05 -24.81
N ARG A 163 -11.01 1.43 -23.63
CA ARG A 163 -11.21 2.08 -22.32
C ARG A 163 -10.13 3.11 -21.94
N PHE A 164 -8.93 2.99 -22.52
CA PHE A 164 -7.83 3.95 -22.32
C PHE A 164 -7.35 4.59 -23.62
N ALA A 165 -7.53 3.93 -24.78
CA ALA A 165 -7.10 4.47 -26.08
C ALA A 165 -7.78 5.82 -26.40
N SER A 166 -9.10 5.94 -26.18
CA SER A 166 -9.86 7.16 -26.46
C SER A 166 -9.50 8.34 -25.53
N PRO A 167 -9.55 8.22 -24.18
CA PRO A 167 -9.27 9.35 -23.30
C PRO A 167 -7.82 9.84 -23.40
N LEU A 168 -6.83 8.95 -23.57
CA LEU A 168 -5.42 9.34 -23.73
C LEU A 168 -5.17 10.07 -25.06
N ALA A 169 -5.85 9.68 -26.14
CA ALA A 169 -5.74 10.34 -27.44
C ALA A 169 -6.42 11.72 -27.49
N ASN A 170 -7.44 11.95 -26.66
CA ASN A 170 -8.25 13.18 -26.65
C ASN A 170 -7.90 14.15 -25.50
N ARG A 171 -6.71 14.02 -24.90
CA ARG A 171 -6.26 14.90 -23.81
C ARG A 171 -6.16 16.37 -24.23
N GLN A 172 -6.60 17.26 -23.36
CA GLN A 172 -6.66 18.72 -23.57
C GLN A 172 -5.69 19.51 -22.69
N LEU A 173 -5.28 18.97 -21.54
CA LEU A 173 -4.29 19.57 -20.62
C LEU A 173 -2.97 18.76 -20.61
N ASP A 174 -1.97 19.21 -19.87
CA ASP A 174 -0.61 18.65 -19.97
C ASP A 174 -0.48 17.23 -19.40
N HIS A 175 -1.12 16.97 -18.26
CA HIS A 175 -1.09 15.71 -17.50
C HIS A 175 -2.49 15.09 -17.40
N GLN A 176 -2.57 13.79 -17.15
CA GLN A 176 -3.85 13.06 -17.09
C GLN A 176 -3.80 11.83 -16.18
N PHE A 177 -4.92 11.51 -15.54
CA PHE A 177 -5.13 10.30 -14.77
C PHE A 177 -6.53 9.74 -15.07
N VAL A 178 -6.57 8.62 -15.80
CA VAL A 178 -7.79 7.90 -16.17
C VAL A 178 -7.98 6.71 -15.25
N ILE A 179 -9.14 6.61 -14.61
CA ILE A 179 -9.61 5.41 -13.91
C ILE A 179 -10.76 4.80 -14.73
N SER A 180 -10.66 3.53 -15.06
CA SER A 180 -11.78 2.75 -15.62
C SER A 180 -11.63 1.30 -15.16
N LEU A 181 -12.66 0.76 -14.54
CA LEU A 181 -12.67 -0.61 -14.02
C LEU A 181 -12.95 -1.61 -15.16
N PRO A 182 -12.31 -2.80 -15.19
CA PRO A 182 -12.80 -3.93 -15.97
C PRO A 182 -14.27 -4.24 -15.58
N PRO A 183 -15.18 -4.55 -16.53
CA PRO A 183 -16.60 -4.77 -16.21
C PRO A 183 -16.83 -5.80 -15.10
N GLU A 184 -16.15 -6.94 -15.15
CA GLU A 184 -16.19 -8.00 -14.11
C GLU A 184 -15.86 -7.44 -12.72
N SER A 185 -14.73 -6.72 -12.60
CA SER A 185 -14.31 -6.08 -11.34
C SER A 185 -15.23 -4.95 -10.90
N ARG A 186 -15.97 -4.32 -11.82
CA ARG A 186 -16.95 -3.28 -11.53
C ARG A 186 -18.23 -3.89 -10.94
N ASP A 187 -18.71 -4.99 -11.51
CA ASP A 187 -19.88 -5.72 -11.00
C ASP A 187 -19.59 -6.34 -9.62
N ASP A 188 -18.40 -6.90 -9.41
CA ASP A 188 -17.92 -7.35 -8.08
C ASP A 188 -17.90 -6.20 -7.07
N LEU A 189 -17.36 -5.03 -7.44
CA LEU A 189 -17.34 -3.85 -6.56
C LEU A 189 -18.74 -3.32 -6.25
N ILE A 190 -19.67 -3.36 -7.21
CA ILE A 190 -21.09 -3.01 -6.98
C ILE A 190 -21.73 -3.97 -5.97
N ALA A 191 -21.44 -5.28 -6.06
CA ALA A 191 -21.95 -6.27 -5.12
C ALA A 191 -21.37 -6.14 -3.70
N LEU A 192 -20.14 -5.63 -3.56
CA LEU A 192 -19.40 -5.56 -2.29
C LEU A 192 -19.43 -4.19 -1.59
N TRP A 193 -19.63 -3.09 -2.31
CA TRP A 193 -19.59 -1.74 -1.72
C TRP A 193 -20.87 -1.36 -0.97
N PRO A 194 -20.76 -0.57 0.12
CA PRO A 194 -21.91 -0.12 0.90
C PRO A 194 -22.73 0.94 0.18
N GLN A 195 -24.01 1.04 0.56
CA GLN A 195 -24.94 2.08 0.09
C GLN A 195 -24.80 3.43 0.83
N THR A 196 -24.01 3.48 1.90
CA THR A 196 -23.79 4.66 2.73
C THR A 196 -22.38 4.68 3.28
N LEU A 197 -21.71 5.83 3.22
CA LEU A 197 -20.46 6.05 3.96
C LEU A 197 -20.73 6.19 5.48
N PRO A 198 -19.72 5.97 6.33
CA PRO A 198 -19.80 6.30 7.76
C PRO A 198 -20.12 7.78 7.99
N ALA A 199 -20.82 8.08 9.09
CA ALA A 199 -21.18 9.45 9.44
C ALA A 199 -19.94 10.33 9.66
N GLY A 200 -19.96 11.54 9.09
CA GLY A 200 -18.87 12.52 9.22
C GLY A 200 -17.75 12.43 8.16
N TRP A 201 -17.70 11.38 7.34
CA TRP A 201 -16.70 11.26 6.26
C TRP A 201 -16.85 12.35 5.18
N LEU A 202 -18.09 12.72 4.85
CA LEU A 202 -18.41 13.78 3.91
C LEU A 202 -19.57 14.65 4.45
N PRO A 203 -19.66 15.94 4.04
CA PRO A 203 -20.75 16.83 4.44
C PRO A 203 -22.09 16.52 3.75
N ILE A 204 -22.11 15.55 2.83
CA ILE A 204 -23.28 15.12 2.06
C ILE A 204 -23.40 13.59 2.08
N ALA A 205 -24.62 13.08 1.95
CA ALA A 205 -24.87 11.64 1.84
C ALA A 205 -24.49 11.14 0.44
N ILE A 206 -23.48 10.28 0.36
CA ILE A 206 -23.07 9.60 -0.88
C ILE A 206 -23.21 8.08 -0.67
N SER A 207 -23.67 7.39 -1.72
CA SER A 207 -23.65 5.93 -1.84
C SER A 207 -22.44 5.52 -2.72
N PRO A 208 -21.40 4.90 -2.14
CA PRO A 208 -20.30 4.34 -2.91
C PRO A 208 -20.78 3.33 -3.96
N GLN A 209 -21.71 2.44 -3.58
CA GLN A 209 -22.33 1.49 -4.52
C GLN A 209 -22.97 2.22 -5.72
N GLN A 210 -23.68 3.33 -5.50
CA GLN A 210 -24.29 4.10 -6.59
C GLN A 210 -23.25 4.78 -7.48
N LEU A 211 -22.17 5.33 -6.91
CA LEU A 211 -21.08 5.91 -7.70
C LEU A 211 -20.45 4.87 -8.65
N VAL A 212 -20.24 3.63 -8.20
CA VAL A 212 -19.71 2.57 -9.08
C VAL A 212 -20.74 2.09 -10.10
N GLN A 213 -22.05 2.16 -9.81
CA GLN A 213 -23.11 1.89 -10.80
C GLN A 213 -23.22 3.01 -11.86
N ASP A 214 -23.05 4.26 -11.45
CA ASP A 214 -23.30 5.44 -12.27
C ASP A 214 -22.08 5.80 -13.14
N ILE A 215 -20.86 5.61 -12.64
CA ILE A 215 -19.61 5.99 -13.33
C ILE A 215 -18.97 4.78 -14.03
N GLU A 216 -18.62 4.94 -15.30
CA GLU A 216 -17.88 3.97 -16.13
C GLU A 216 -16.38 4.33 -16.22
N MET A 217 -16.07 5.63 -16.24
CA MET A 217 -14.72 6.17 -16.29
C MET A 217 -14.63 7.50 -15.55
N ILE A 218 -13.52 7.74 -14.87
CA ILE A 218 -13.11 9.05 -14.35
C ILE A 218 -11.86 9.46 -15.14
N ASP A 219 -11.89 10.61 -15.80
CA ASP A 219 -10.72 11.20 -16.46
C ASP A 219 -10.38 12.53 -15.80
N VAL A 220 -9.23 12.60 -15.12
CA VAL A 220 -8.72 13.80 -14.44
C VAL A 220 -7.54 14.35 -15.23
N GLN A 221 -7.70 15.50 -15.86
CA GLN A 221 -6.65 16.19 -16.61
C GLN A 221 -6.24 17.48 -15.89
N TRP A 222 -4.95 17.83 -15.90
CA TRP A 222 -4.47 19.08 -15.32
C TRP A 222 -3.24 19.66 -16.02
N SER A 223 -3.08 20.96 -15.88
CA SER A 223 -1.86 21.71 -16.22
C SER A 223 -1.29 22.34 -14.95
N LEU A 224 0.03 22.49 -14.90
CA LEU A 224 0.75 23.10 -13.77
C LEU A 224 0.95 24.63 -14.01
N PRO A 225 1.37 25.39 -12.98
CA PRO A 225 1.82 26.77 -13.16
C PRO A 225 2.89 26.87 -14.27
N PRO A 226 2.89 27.95 -15.08
CA PRO A 226 2.15 29.20 -14.89
C PRO A 226 0.71 29.20 -15.40
N GLN A 227 0.29 28.22 -16.21
CA GLN A 227 -1.06 28.13 -16.78
C GLN A 227 -1.85 26.97 -16.14
N ALA A 228 -1.92 26.98 -14.80
CA ALA A 228 -2.55 25.90 -14.06
C ALA A 228 -4.04 25.79 -14.37
N ALA A 229 -4.51 24.57 -14.59
CA ALA A 229 -5.91 24.25 -14.90
C ALA A 229 -6.25 22.84 -14.43
N LEU A 230 -7.52 22.58 -14.13
CA LEU A 230 -8.07 21.26 -13.78
C LEU A 230 -9.34 21.01 -14.59
N LYS A 231 -9.45 19.81 -15.13
CA LYS A 231 -10.63 19.28 -15.83
C LYS A 231 -10.88 17.86 -15.36
N ILE A 232 -12.09 17.56 -14.90
CA ILE A 232 -12.52 16.20 -14.55
C ILE A 232 -13.73 15.85 -15.41
N ALA A 233 -13.72 14.68 -16.04
CA ALA A 233 -14.87 14.08 -16.70
C ALA A 233 -15.29 12.81 -15.95
N LEU A 234 -16.57 12.73 -15.57
CA LEU A 234 -17.19 11.52 -15.05
C LEU A 234 -18.07 10.93 -16.16
N GLN A 235 -17.58 9.92 -16.87
CA GLN A 235 -18.34 9.24 -17.91
C GLN A 235 -19.41 8.35 -17.26
N ALA A 236 -20.67 8.57 -17.62
CA ALA A 236 -21.83 7.95 -17.00
C ALA A 236 -22.38 6.76 -17.79
N THR A 237 -22.99 5.80 -17.09
CA THR A 237 -23.62 4.61 -17.69
C THR A 237 -24.97 4.88 -18.38
N SER A 238 -25.67 5.94 -17.98
CA SER A 238 -26.93 6.39 -18.61
C SER A 238 -27.19 7.87 -18.37
N ASP A 239 -28.15 8.44 -19.09
CA ASP A 239 -28.55 9.84 -18.97
C ASP A 239 -29.10 10.14 -17.57
N GLU A 240 -29.77 9.17 -16.93
CA GLU A 240 -30.22 9.27 -15.53
C GLU A 240 -29.03 9.26 -14.54
N ALA A 241 -27.94 8.56 -14.86
CA ALA A 241 -26.71 8.62 -14.09
C ALA A 241 -26.02 10.00 -14.23
N VAL A 242 -26.04 10.63 -15.41
CA VAL A 242 -25.59 12.02 -15.59
C VAL A 242 -26.34 12.96 -14.64
N GLN A 243 -27.68 12.84 -14.54
CA GLN A 243 -28.47 13.68 -13.64
C GLN A 243 -28.09 13.47 -12.15
N ARG A 244 -27.98 12.21 -11.70
CA ARG A 244 -27.59 11.89 -10.31
C ARG A 244 -26.19 12.39 -9.98
N LEU A 245 -25.24 12.24 -10.89
CA LEU A 245 -23.86 12.69 -10.70
C LEU A 245 -23.78 14.22 -10.67
N ILE A 246 -24.55 14.94 -11.49
CA ILE A 246 -24.63 16.41 -11.44
C ILE A 246 -25.21 16.89 -10.10
N GLU A 247 -26.27 16.25 -9.60
CA GLU A 247 -26.84 16.59 -8.28
C GLU A 247 -25.81 16.38 -7.15
N GLN A 248 -25.12 15.23 -7.14
CA GLN A 248 -24.11 14.91 -6.12
C GLN A 248 -22.86 15.83 -6.20
N VAL A 249 -22.36 16.12 -7.39
CA VAL A 249 -21.20 17.02 -7.59
C VAL A 249 -21.57 18.46 -7.24
N ASN A 250 -22.76 18.93 -7.60
CA ASN A 250 -23.24 20.24 -7.17
C ASN A 250 -23.36 20.30 -5.64
N ALA A 251 -24.00 19.32 -5.00
CA ALA A 251 -24.10 19.26 -3.54
C ALA A 251 -22.72 19.26 -2.84
N LEU A 252 -21.73 18.56 -3.40
CA LEU A 252 -20.37 18.54 -2.85
C LEU A 252 -19.65 19.89 -3.00
N THR A 253 -19.76 20.53 -4.17
CA THR A 253 -19.16 21.85 -4.42
C THR A 253 -19.87 22.97 -3.66
N GLU A 254 -21.19 22.88 -3.43
CA GLU A 254 -21.91 23.81 -2.57
C GLU A 254 -21.56 23.66 -1.08
N ALA A 255 -21.37 22.42 -0.60
CA ALA A 255 -20.94 22.15 0.77
C ALA A 255 -19.50 22.63 1.05
N ARG A 256 -18.64 22.67 0.03
CA ARG A 256 -17.28 23.20 0.10
C ARG A 256 -17.20 24.60 -0.51
N GLY A 257 -17.50 25.62 0.29
CA GLY A 257 -17.57 27.03 -0.14
C GLY A 257 -16.48 27.52 -1.13
N PRO A 258 -15.18 27.19 -0.96
CA PRO A 258 -14.13 27.55 -1.91
C PRO A 258 -14.26 26.89 -3.29
N TRP A 259 -14.92 25.73 -3.39
CA TRP A 259 -15.11 24.97 -4.63
C TRP A 259 -16.25 25.58 -5.47
N LYS A 260 -17.32 26.09 -4.83
CA LYS A 260 -18.50 26.68 -5.51
C LYS A 260 -18.18 27.86 -6.42
N SER A 261 -17.23 28.71 -6.06
CA SER A 261 -16.77 29.85 -6.88
C SER A 261 -15.66 29.47 -7.88
N ALA A 262 -15.08 28.28 -7.69
CA ALA A 262 -13.86 27.83 -8.37
C ALA A 262 -14.11 26.87 -9.53
N LEU A 263 -15.17 26.08 -9.47
CA LEU A 263 -15.48 25.02 -10.43
C LEU A 263 -16.77 25.36 -11.19
N ARG A 264 -16.79 25.10 -12.50
CA ARG A 264 -18.04 24.92 -13.24
C ARG A 264 -18.34 23.45 -13.38
N VAL A 265 -19.59 23.08 -13.18
CA VAL A 265 -20.15 21.73 -13.40
C VAL A 265 -21.10 21.81 -14.59
N ALA A 266 -20.98 20.90 -15.55
CA ALA A 266 -21.82 20.83 -16.73
C ALA A 266 -22.11 19.38 -17.15
N ALA A 267 -23.22 19.16 -17.85
CA ALA A 267 -23.41 17.96 -18.67
C ALA A 267 -22.79 18.20 -20.05
N ASP A 268 -22.10 17.19 -20.59
CA ASP A 268 -21.77 17.10 -22.02
C ASP A 268 -21.96 15.66 -22.49
N ASP A 269 -22.91 15.43 -23.40
CA ASP A 269 -23.43 14.10 -23.77
C ASP A 269 -23.65 13.20 -22.53
N ARG A 270 -22.97 12.06 -22.44
CA ARG A 270 -23.02 11.10 -21.31
C ARG A 270 -21.95 11.36 -20.24
N ALA A 271 -21.40 12.56 -20.13
CA ALA A 271 -20.37 12.90 -19.14
C ALA A 271 -20.77 14.09 -18.24
N VAL A 272 -20.30 14.05 -17.00
CA VAL A 272 -20.31 15.21 -16.09
C VAL A 272 -18.94 15.86 -16.09
N MET A 273 -18.88 17.10 -16.57
CA MET A 273 -17.65 17.87 -16.76
C MET A 273 -17.49 18.87 -15.61
N ILE A 274 -16.30 18.88 -14.98
CA ILE A 274 -15.96 19.75 -13.85
C ILE A 274 -14.66 20.50 -14.19
N GLU A 275 -14.73 21.82 -14.34
CA GLU A 275 -13.61 22.63 -14.84
C GLU A 275 -13.28 23.85 -13.95
N SER A 276 -11.98 24.02 -13.65
CA SER A 276 -11.47 25.15 -12.86
C SER A 276 -11.62 26.49 -13.58
N GLN A 277 -12.02 27.53 -12.86
CA GLN A 277 -12.23 28.87 -13.39
C GLN A 277 -10.99 29.77 -13.28
N PRO A 278 -10.60 30.48 -14.35
CA PRO A 278 -9.62 31.55 -14.25
C PRO A 278 -10.23 32.81 -13.62
N PRO A 279 -9.52 33.58 -12.75
CA PRO A 279 -8.29 33.24 -12.03
C PRO A 279 -8.45 33.28 -10.48
N PRO A 280 -7.54 32.64 -9.70
CA PRO A 280 -6.45 31.77 -10.12
C PRO A 280 -6.84 30.28 -10.00
N ALA A 281 -6.96 29.58 -11.13
CA ALA A 281 -7.22 28.14 -11.18
C ALA A 281 -6.16 27.29 -10.42
N ALA A 282 -4.95 27.83 -10.25
CA ALA A 282 -3.83 27.18 -9.57
C ALA A 282 -4.12 26.78 -8.10
N SER A 283 -4.86 27.62 -7.35
CA SER A 283 -5.22 27.30 -5.96
C SER A 283 -6.07 26.05 -5.84
N ILE A 284 -6.90 25.74 -6.84
CA ILE A 284 -8.03 24.83 -6.69
C ILE A 284 -7.60 23.38 -6.90
N ALA A 285 -6.76 23.11 -7.91
CA ALA A 285 -6.20 21.78 -8.13
C ALA A 285 -5.44 21.28 -6.88
N LEU A 286 -4.76 22.18 -6.18
CA LEU A 286 -3.90 21.83 -5.04
C LEU A 286 -4.58 22.03 -3.67
N ILE A 287 -5.71 22.75 -3.59
CA ILE A 287 -6.68 22.61 -2.48
C ILE A 287 -7.36 21.23 -2.56
N ILE A 288 -7.76 20.79 -3.76
CA ILE A 288 -8.33 19.44 -3.94
C ILE A 288 -7.29 18.39 -3.57
N LEU A 289 -6.03 18.52 -4.00
CA LEU A 289 -4.97 17.60 -3.61
C LEU A 289 -4.59 17.69 -2.11
N ASP A 290 -4.59 18.86 -1.46
CA ASP A 290 -4.38 18.97 0.01
C ASP A 290 -5.52 18.33 0.80
N GLU A 291 -6.77 18.66 0.47
CA GLU A 291 -7.95 18.15 1.17
C GLU A 291 -8.17 16.65 0.92
N VAL A 292 -7.82 16.15 -0.27
CA VAL A 292 -7.70 14.71 -0.54
C VAL A 292 -6.48 14.12 0.18
N SER A 293 -5.33 14.80 0.26
CA SER A 293 -4.15 14.28 0.98
C SER A 293 -4.41 14.05 2.46
N GLY A 294 -5.13 14.95 3.13
CA GLY A 294 -5.50 14.77 4.53
C GLY A 294 -6.40 13.55 4.75
N GLN A 295 -7.31 13.28 3.80
CA GLN A 295 -8.13 12.07 3.78
C GLN A 295 -7.28 10.83 3.42
N VAL A 296 -6.31 10.95 2.52
CA VAL A 296 -5.38 9.87 2.14
C VAL A 296 -4.42 9.54 3.28
N ASP A 297 -4.01 10.48 4.14
CA ASP A 297 -3.16 10.18 5.29
C ASP A 297 -3.92 9.47 6.43
N HIS A 298 -5.18 9.82 6.68
CA HIS A 298 -6.07 8.99 7.50
C HIS A 298 -6.28 7.61 6.86
N SER A 299 -6.63 7.57 5.58
CA SER A 299 -6.79 6.32 4.83
C SER A 299 -5.50 5.50 4.75
N ARG A 300 -4.30 6.10 4.83
CA ARG A 300 -3.00 5.40 4.93
C ARG A 300 -2.80 4.78 6.30
N GLN A 301 -3.22 5.43 7.39
CA GLN A 301 -3.21 4.82 8.71
C GLN A 301 -4.19 3.64 8.75
N GLU A 302 -5.42 3.84 8.29
CA GLU A 302 -6.45 2.80 8.17
C GLU A 302 -6.01 1.65 7.26
N THR A 303 -5.40 1.94 6.10
CA THR A 303 -4.88 0.95 5.15
C THR A 303 -3.68 0.20 5.70
N ARG A 304 -2.79 0.84 6.47
CA ARG A 304 -1.70 0.15 7.19
C ARG A 304 -2.27 -0.82 8.23
N THR A 305 -3.26 -0.38 9.03
CA THR A 305 -3.98 -1.22 9.99
C THR A 305 -4.71 -2.37 9.29
N GLN A 306 -5.44 -2.12 8.20
CA GLN A 306 -6.18 -3.15 7.47
C GLN A 306 -5.26 -4.13 6.74
N THR A 307 -4.15 -3.65 6.17
CA THR A 307 -3.09 -4.51 5.61
C THR A 307 -2.51 -5.40 6.69
N MET A 308 -2.28 -4.86 7.89
CA MET A 308 -1.74 -5.61 9.02
C MET A 308 -2.74 -6.66 9.54
N ILE A 309 -4.02 -6.31 9.67
CA ILE A 309 -5.11 -7.25 9.98
C ILE A 309 -5.17 -8.37 8.93
N ASN A 310 -4.99 -8.04 7.65
CA ASN A 310 -5.00 -9.03 6.58
C ASN A 310 -3.77 -9.96 6.63
N ARG A 311 -2.57 -9.45 6.96
CA ARG A 311 -1.37 -10.30 7.20
C ARG A 311 -1.56 -11.19 8.43
N MET A 312 -2.08 -10.66 9.53
CA MET A 312 -2.40 -11.46 10.74
C MET A 312 -3.44 -12.56 10.44
N LYS A 313 -4.45 -12.30 9.60
CA LYS A 313 -5.39 -13.34 9.11
C LYS A 313 -4.69 -14.42 8.27
N GLN A 314 -3.75 -14.06 7.39
CA GLN A 314 -2.95 -15.04 6.64
C GLN A 314 -2.05 -15.87 7.56
N ILE A 315 -1.49 -15.28 8.62
CA ILE A 315 -0.76 -16.03 9.66
C ILE A 315 -1.70 -16.99 10.41
N GLY A 316 -2.93 -16.57 10.74
CA GLY A 316 -3.95 -17.45 11.33
C GLY A 316 -4.27 -18.66 10.45
N ILE A 317 -4.51 -18.42 9.16
CA ILE A 317 -4.67 -19.47 8.14
C ILE A 317 -3.43 -20.38 8.08
N GLY A 318 -2.23 -19.79 8.12
CA GLY A 318 -0.96 -20.52 8.13
C GLY A 318 -0.80 -21.44 9.35
N LEU A 319 -1.12 -20.96 10.55
CA LEU A 319 -1.08 -21.73 11.80
C LEU A 319 -2.10 -22.87 11.80
N HIS A 320 -3.33 -22.62 11.32
CA HIS A 320 -4.37 -23.66 11.19
C HIS A 320 -4.00 -24.72 10.15
N ASN A 321 -3.44 -24.32 9.01
CA ASN A 321 -2.97 -25.26 7.99
C ASN A 321 -1.76 -26.08 8.48
N TYR A 322 -0.81 -25.47 9.18
CA TYR A 322 0.29 -26.17 9.83
C TYR A 322 -0.23 -27.19 10.86
N HIS A 323 -1.15 -26.79 11.75
CA HIS A 323 -1.79 -27.70 12.71
C HIS A 323 -2.55 -28.84 12.00
N SER A 324 -3.25 -28.53 10.90
CA SER A 324 -3.93 -29.53 10.09
C SER A 324 -2.96 -30.56 9.47
N ALA A 325 -1.76 -30.14 9.06
CA ALA A 325 -0.72 -31.04 8.55
C ALA A 325 -0.03 -31.85 9.67
N TYR A 326 0.54 -31.17 10.66
CA TYR A 326 1.47 -31.75 11.65
C TYR A 326 0.82 -32.16 12.98
N LYS A 327 -0.45 -31.80 13.20
CA LYS A 327 -1.27 -32.09 14.40
C LYS A 327 -0.85 -31.35 15.69
N HIS A 328 0.08 -30.41 15.58
CA HIS A 328 0.46 -29.43 16.59
C HIS A 328 0.73 -28.08 15.89
N PHE A 329 0.71 -26.99 16.64
CA PHE A 329 1.19 -25.67 16.19
C PHE A 329 2.72 -25.70 15.97
N PRO A 330 3.29 -24.82 15.13
CA PRO A 330 4.74 -24.71 15.01
C PRO A 330 5.36 -24.41 16.38
N LEU A 331 6.49 -25.03 16.68
CA LEU A 331 7.30 -24.66 17.84
C LEU A 331 7.96 -23.29 17.57
N PRO A 332 8.21 -22.46 18.60
CA PRO A 332 8.91 -21.18 18.44
C PRO A 332 10.24 -21.28 17.70
N ALA A 333 10.94 -22.39 17.92
CA ALA A 333 12.18 -22.80 17.27
C ALA A 333 12.03 -24.20 16.66
N THR A 334 12.65 -24.43 15.49
CA THR A 334 13.13 -25.76 15.11
C THR A 334 14.46 -26.03 15.82
N THR A 335 14.72 -27.27 16.22
CA THR A 335 15.96 -27.66 16.91
C THR A 335 16.70 -28.77 16.18
N ASN A 336 18.02 -28.82 16.39
CA ASN A 336 18.85 -29.94 15.93
C ASN A 336 18.81 -31.13 16.92
N ALA A 337 19.53 -32.21 16.62
CA ALA A 337 19.59 -33.41 17.47
C ALA A 337 20.31 -33.20 18.83
N SER A 338 21.05 -32.10 19.01
CA SER A 338 21.65 -31.68 20.29
C SER A 338 20.69 -30.88 21.16
N GLY A 339 19.62 -30.33 20.56
CA GLY A 339 18.70 -29.36 21.18
C GLY A 339 19.00 -27.89 20.85
N ASP A 340 20.00 -27.59 20.01
CA ASP A 340 20.32 -26.21 19.63
C ASP A 340 19.23 -25.65 18.71
N GLU A 341 18.79 -24.42 18.93
CA GLU A 341 17.77 -23.72 18.14
C GLU A 341 18.33 -23.29 16.77
N LEU A 342 17.57 -23.56 15.70
CA LEU A 342 17.96 -23.29 14.33
C LEU A 342 17.17 -22.12 13.73
N LEU A 343 15.86 -22.29 13.53
CA LEU A 343 15.01 -21.38 12.74
C LEU A 343 13.65 -21.15 13.39
N SER A 344 13.10 -19.96 13.15
CA SER A 344 11.81 -19.52 13.70
C SER A 344 10.60 -20.36 13.26
N TRP A 345 9.56 -20.37 14.09
CA TRP A 345 8.19 -20.77 13.74
C TRP A 345 7.69 -20.15 12.41
N ARG A 346 8.14 -18.93 12.09
CA ARG A 346 7.83 -18.21 10.84
C ARG A 346 8.37 -18.95 9.61
N VAL A 347 9.58 -19.50 9.69
CA VAL A 347 10.14 -20.34 8.63
C VAL A 347 9.35 -21.64 8.52
N SER A 348 9.00 -22.25 9.65
CA SER A 348 8.17 -23.46 9.67
C SER A 348 6.76 -23.26 9.08
N THR A 349 6.23 -22.03 9.08
CA THR A 349 4.90 -21.70 8.56
C THR A 349 4.90 -21.07 7.16
N ALA A 350 6.06 -20.66 6.63
CA ALA A 350 6.22 -20.04 5.31
C ALA A 350 5.49 -20.79 4.13
N PRO A 351 5.50 -22.13 4.03
CA PRO A 351 4.72 -22.87 3.03
C PRO A 351 3.21 -22.56 3.05
N PHE A 352 2.67 -22.26 4.23
CA PHE A 352 1.24 -22.08 4.46
C PHE A 352 0.80 -20.60 4.41
N THR A 353 1.74 -19.66 4.32
CA THR A 353 1.49 -18.22 4.11
C THR A 353 1.81 -17.76 2.68
N GLY A 354 2.19 -18.68 1.79
CA GLY A 354 2.50 -18.43 0.38
C GLY A 354 3.98 -18.29 0.04
N GLU A 355 4.86 -18.34 1.04
CA GLU A 355 6.29 -18.04 0.95
C GLU A 355 7.14 -19.30 0.64
N GLN A 356 6.56 -20.23 -0.12
CA GLN A 356 7.10 -21.56 -0.43
C GLN A 356 8.52 -21.52 -1.00
N ARG A 357 8.83 -20.54 -1.86
CA ARG A 357 10.15 -20.42 -2.49
C ARG A 357 11.25 -20.16 -1.46
N ILE A 358 11.04 -19.22 -0.54
CA ILE A 358 12.01 -18.89 0.52
C ILE A 358 12.15 -20.08 1.48
N TYR A 359 11.04 -20.79 1.74
CA TYR A 359 11.11 -22.05 2.50
C TYR A 359 11.96 -23.11 1.79
N GLU A 360 11.90 -23.26 0.48
CA GLU A 360 12.73 -24.21 -0.27
C GLU A 360 14.22 -23.83 -0.21
N GLU A 361 14.54 -22.54 -0.38
CA GLU A 361 15.91 -22.00 -0.47
C GLU A 361 16.69 -22.01 0.87
N ILE A 362 16.05 -21.82 2.03
CA ILE A 362 16.70 -21.81 3.37
C ILE A 362 17.35 -23.17 3.74
N ASP A 363 18.55 -23.16 4.33
CA ASP A 363 19.13 -24.36 4.94
C ASP A 363 18.50 -24.63 6.32
N LYS A 364 17.72 -25.72 6.39
CA LYS A 364 16.93 -26.13 7.56
C LYS A 364 17.75 -26.88 8.62
N HIS A 365 19.05 -27.04 8.40
CA HIS A 365 19.99 -27.73 9.30
C HIS A 365 21.03 -26.79 9.92
N GLN A 366 21.02 -25.50 9.58
CA GLN A 366 21.89 -24.47 10.15
C GLN A 366 21.09 -23.41 10.91
N THR A 367 21.76 -22.64 11.75
CA THR A 367 21.14 -21.54 12.51
C THR A 367 20.72 -20.40 11.57
N TRP A 368 19.77 -19.59 12.02
CA TRP A 368 19.27 -18.40 11.33
C TRP A 368 20.37 -17.37 11.00
N ASP A 369 21.41 -17.26 11.83
CA ASP A 369 22.55 -16.34 11.70
C ASP A 369 23.77 -16.94 10.97
N SER A 370 23.70 -18.21 10.56
CA SER A 370 24.78 -18.87 9.82
C SER A 370 25.06 -18.21 8.46
N GLU A 371 26.29 -18.35 7.96
CA GLU A 371 26.72 -17.83 6.64
C GLU A 371 25.80 -18.28 5.49
N ALA A 372 25.20 -19.47 5.59
CA ALA A 372 24.26 -20.00 4.61
C ALA A 372 22.83 -19.42 4.73
N ASN A 373 22.42 -18.93 5.90
CA ASN A 373 21.07 -18.39 6.13
C ASN A 373 21.02 -16.86 6.26
N GLN A 374 22.17 -16.19 6.33
CA GLN A 374 22.28 -14.75 6.56
C GLN A 374 21.53 -13.90 5.52
N GLU A 375 21.44 -14.33 4.26
CA GLU A 375 20.67 -13.61 3.23
C GLU A 375 19.16 -13.61 3.49
N PHE A 376 18.61 -14.73 3.99
CA PHE A 376 17.19 -14.82 4.35
C PHE A 376 16.88 -14.01 5.60
N THR A 377 17.81 -13.93 6.55
CA THR A 377 17.72 -13.11 7.77
C THR A 377 17.52 -11.61 7.49
N HIS A 378 17.99 -11.12 6.34
CA HIS A 378 17.74 -9.74 5.87
C HIS A 378 16.63 -9.62 4.80
N THR A 379 15.99 -10.72 4.41
CA THR A 379 14.96 -10.75 3.35
C THR A 379 13.59 -10.32 3.87
N ILE A 380 12.94 -9.37 3.18
CA ILE A 380 11.57 -8.94 3.50
C ILE A 380 10.56 -10.01 3.04
N VAL A 381 9.99 -10.74 3.99
CA VAL A 381 8.93 -11.72 3.74
C VAL A 381 7.55 -11.07 3.90
N ALA A 382 6.72 -11.13 2.86
CA ALA A 382 5.44 -10.41 2.81
C ALA A 382 4.44 -10.94 3.85
N GLY A 383 4.45 -12.24 4.12
CA GLY A 383 3.65 -12.86 5.18
C GLY A 383 3.96 -12.35 6.60
N PHE A 384 5.20 -11.88 6.87
CA PHE A 384 5.66 -11.59 8.24
C PHE A 384 6.12 -10.15 8.51
N GLN A 385 6.21 -9.28 7.51
CA GLN A 385 6.67 -7.89 7.68
C GLN A 385 5.70 -7.04 8.55
N SER A 386 6.23 -6.39 9.59
CA SER A 386 5.54 -5.34 10.36
C SER A 386 5.74 -3.95 9.74
N SER A 387 4.75 -3.06 9.87
CA SER A 387 4.59 -1.83 9.05
C SER A 387 5.58 -0.68 9.29
N VAL A 388 6.59 -0.86 10.14
CA VAL A 388 7.62 0.15 10.48
C VAL A 388 9.01 -0.48 10.71
N ALA A 389 9.21 -1.76 10.35
CA ALA A 389 10.47 -2.48 10.65
C ALA A 389 11.49 -2.40 9.52
N GLU A 390 12.77 -2.55 9.86
CA GLU A 390 13.88 -2.67 8.91
C GLU A 390 13.78 -3.95 8.05
N ALA A 391 14.58 -4.05 6.99
CA ALA A 391 14.55 -5.21 6.09
C ALA A 391 14.89 -6.53 6.82
N GLY A 392 14.06 -7.55 6.64
CA GLY A 392 14.14 -8.83 7.37
C GLY A 392 13.58 -8.81 8.80
N MET A 393 13.44 -7.64 9.42
CA MET A 393 12.97 -7.50 10.80
C MET A 393 11.43 -7.57 10.91
N THR A 394 10.93 -8.12 12.00
CA THR A 394 9.50 -8.20 12.29
C THR A 394 9.17 -8.09 13.78
N ALA A 395 8.20 -7.22 14.08
CA ALA A 395 7.53 -7.12 15.37
C ALA A 395 6.38 -8.14 15.53
N ILE A 396 6.11 -8.99 14.53
CA ILE A 396 5.13 -10.07 14.66
C ILE A 396 5.76 -11.21 15.47
N ARG A 397 5.27 -11.37 16.71
CA ARG A 397 5.91 -12.15 17.78
C ARG A 397 4.91 -13.09 18.46
N LEU A 398 5.45 -14.17 19.04
CA LEU A 398 4.74 -15.03 19.98
C LEU A 398 4.91 -14.42 21.39
N PRO A 399 3.89 -13.82 22.01
CA PRO A 399 4.01 -13.26 23.36
C PRO A 399 4.08 -14.39 24.40
N ALA A 400 5.08 -14.36 25.28
CA ALA A 400 5.33 -15.41 26.26
C ALA A 400 5.28 -14.90 27.71
N ILE A 401 4.49 -15.59 28.52
CA ILE A 401 4.44 -15.55 29.99
C ILE A 401 4.24 -16.97 30.52
N LYS A 402 4.50 -17.23 31.79
CA LYS A 402 4.22 -18.54 32.40
C LYS A 402 2.75 -18.92 32.26
N GLY A 403 2.47 -20.11 31.70
CA GLY A 403 1.12 -20.60 31.42
C GLY A 403 0.50 -20.09 30.11
N SER A 404 1.27 -19.39 29.27
CA SER A 404 0.95 -19.18 27.85
C SER A 404 1.41 -20.38 27.01
N MET A 405 0.85 -20.56 25.82
CA MET A 405 1.22 -21.66 24.89
C MET A 405 2.73 -21.67 24.54
N TRP A 406 3.39 -20.52 24.68
CA TRP A 406 4.77 -20.27 24.24
C TRP A 406 5.76 -20.19 25.41
N ASP A 407 5.37 -20.65 26.61
CA ASP A 407 6.20 -20.58 27.83
C ASP A 407 7.34 -21.62 27.91
N GLY A 408 7.52 -22.41 26.85
CA GLY A 408 8.55 -23.45 26.74
C GLY A 408 8.19 -24.80 27.37
N THR A 409 7.03 -24.95 28.03
CA THR A 409 6.64 -26.23 28.65
C THR A 409 5.95 -27.23 27.72
N HIS A 410 5.55 -26.79 26.51
CA HIS A 410 4.77 -27.57 25.55
C HIS A 410 5.63 -28.21 24.44
N GLU A 411 5.85 -29.53 24.49
CA GLU A 411 6.58 -30.28 23.44
C GLU A 411 5.83 -30.29 22.09
N LYS A 412 4.49 -30.29 22.12
CA LYS A 412 3.60 -30.35 20.95
C LYS A 412 2.34 -29.50 21.18
N PRO A 413 2.46 -28.16 21.20
CA PRO A 413 1.37 -27.25 21.52
C PRO A 413 0.17 -27.48 20.59
N HIS A 414 -1.02 -27.73 21.13
CA HIS A 414 -2.20 -28.08 20.32
C HIS A 414 -3.52 -27.56 20.91
N PHE A 415 -4.53 -27.39 20.05
CA PHE A 415 -5.85 -26.82 20.39
C PHE A 415 -6.53 -27.35 21.67
N ARG A 416 -6.24 -28.57 22.11
CA ARG A 416 -6.89 -29.18 23.29
C ARG A 416 -6.30 -28.72 24.63
N GLU A 417 -5.16 -28.05 24.60
CA GLU A 417 -4.51 -27.46 25.79
C GLU A 417 -5.10 -26.08 26.12
N ILE A 418 -5.79 -25.44 25.17
CA ILE A 418 -6.45 -24.14 25.33
C ILE A 418 -7.83 -24.36 25.96
N THR A 419 -7.85 -24.58 27.28
CA THR A 419 -9.10 -24.83 28.02
C THR A 419 -9.96 -23.57 28.20
N ASP A 420 -9.35 -22.39 28.04
CA ASP A 420 -10.03 -21.09 28.19
C ASP A 420 -10.78 -20.68 26.90
N GLY A 421 -10.57 -21.41 25.81
CA GLY A 421 -11.21 -21.22 24.51
C GLY A 421 -10.28 -20.56 23.49
N THR A 422 -10.22 -21.15 22.29
CA THR A 422 -9.37 -20.65 21.18
C THR A 422 -9.70 -19.23 20.73
N SER A 423 -10.95 -18.80 20.95
CA SER A 423 -11.44 -17.45 20.70
C SER A 423 -11.05 -16.44 21.78
N ASN A 424 -10.47 -16.87 22.90
CA ASN A 424 -10.24 -16.04 24.09
C ASN A 424 -8.73 -15.90 24.41
N THR A 425 -7.87 -16.66 23.74
CA THR A 425 -6.42 -16.68 23.96
C THR A 425 -5.66 -16.16 22.74
N ILE A 426 -4.72 -15.23 22.97
CA ILE A 426 -3.81 -14.65 21.98
C ILE A 426 -2.78 -15.69 21.54
N ALA A 427 -2.71 -15.95 20.23
CA ALA A 427 -1.68 -16.76 19.61
C ALA A 427 -0.45 -15.94 19.19
N VAL A 428 -0.67 -14.78 18.56
CA VAL A 428 0.38 -13.92 17.99
C VAL A 428 0.01 -12.46 18.23
N ALA A 429 1.00 -11.63 18.54
CA ALA A 429 0.81 -10.20 18.78
C ALA A 429 1.85 -9.37 18.01
N ILE A 430 1.53 -8.11 17.76
CA ILE A 430 2.49 -7.14 17.24
C ILE A 430 3.16 -6.44 18.42
N ALA A 431 4.44 -6.74 18.64
CA ALA A 431 5.26 -6.12 19.67
C ALA A 431 5.58 -4.64 19.36
N PRO A 432 6.13 -3.88 20.32
CA PRO A 432 6.78 -2.60 20.06
C PRO A 432 7.90 -2.75 19.02
N ILE A 433 8.27 -1.66 18.33
CA ILE A 433 9.16 -1.77 17.16
C ILE A 433 10.62 -2.06 17.52
N ASP A 434 11.03 -1.64 18.72
CA ASP A 434 12.28 -1.99 19.40
C ASP A 434 12.35 -3.47 19.83
N GLN A 435 11.23 -4.18 19.84
CA GLN A 435 11.14 -5.62 20.14
C GLN A 435 11.09 -6.48 18.86
N ALA A 436 11.31 -5.87 17.69
CA ALA A 436 11.41 -6.58 16.42
C ALA A 436 12.70 -7.41 16.33
N VAL A 437 12.60 -8.58 15.71
CA VAL A 437 13.72 -9.51 15.46
C VAL A 437 13.72 -9.93 14.00
N PRO A 438 14.83 -10.45 13.43
CA PRO A 438 14.81 -11.07 12.12
C PRO A 438 13.74 -12.16 12.05
N TRP A 439 13.01 -12.24 10.94
CA TRP A 439 11.89 -13.18 10.82
C TRP A 439 12.34 -14.65 10.93
N THR A 440 13.59 -14.94 10.54
CA THR A 440 14.29 -16.22 10.69
C THR A 440 14.66 -16.57 12.14
N GLN A 441 14.81 -15.58 13.04
CA GLN A 441 15.28 -15.81 14.40
C GLN A 441 14.23 -16.57 15.22
N PRO A 442 14.59 -17.72 15.84
CA PRO A 442 13.76 -18.43 16.80
C PRO A 442 13.81 -17.69 18.15
N GLU A 443 12.83 -16.82 18.41
CA GLU A 443 12.74 -16.11 19.70
C GLU A 443 11.30 -15.75 20.04
N VAL A 444 10.82 -16.20 21.21
CA VAL A 444 9.58 -15.72 21.81
C VAL A 444 9.75 -14.31 22.37
N TRP A 445 8.68 -13.52 22.40
CA TRP A 445 8.68 -12.21 23.04
C TRP A 445 8.29 -12.37 24.50
N GLN A 446 9.31 -12.56 25.34
CA GLN A 446 9.15 -12.72 26.78
C GLN A 446 8.70 -11.38 27.41
N LEU A 447 7.52 -11.38 28.04
CA LEU A 447 6.95 -10.20 28.70
C LEU A 447 7.37 -10.13 30.17
N ASP A 448 7.37 -8.92 30.75
CA ASP A 448 7.56 -8.73 32.19
C ASP A 448 6.23 -9.00 32.91
N GLU A 449 6.19 -10.10 33.63
CA GLU A 449 5.01 -10.52 34.41
C GLU A 449 4.59 -9.56 35.53
N ASN A 450 5.45 -8.61 35.90
CA ASN A 450 5.17 -7.56 36.88
C ASN A 450 4.56 -6.29 36.24
N ASP A 451 4.89 -6.03 34.96
CA ASP A 451 4.36 -4.93 34.16
C ASP A 451 3.99 -5.41 32.75
N LEU A 452 2.91 -6.18 32.67
CA LEU A 452 2.41 -6.72 31.40
C LEU A 452 1.87 -5.62 30.49
N ILE A 453 1.22 -4.59 31.04
CA ILE A 453 0.74 -3.45 30.25
C ILE A 453 1.93 -2.66 29.67
N GLY A 454 2.95 -2.35 30.45
CA GLY A 454 4.16 -1.66 29.98
C GLY A 454 4.93 -2.48 28.95
N SER A 455 5.24 -3.75 29.25
CA SER A 455 6.01 -4.61 28.35
C SER A 455 5.28 -5.00 27.07
N PHE A 456 3.94 -5.15 27.08
CA PHE A 456 3.16 -5.50 25.89
C PHE A 456 2.82 -4.28 25.02
N PHE A 457 2.32 -3.20 25.61
CA PHE A 457 1.92 -2.01 24.82
C PHE A 457 3.12 -1.11 24.49
N GLY A 458 4.10 -0.97 25.39
CA GLY A 458 5.06 0.13 25.32
C GLY A 458 4.34 1.48 25.33
N ASP A 459 4.81 2.44 24.53
CA ASP A 459 4.19 3.76 24.37
C ASP A 459 2.93 3.76 23.46
N ARG A 460 2.41 2.60 23.05
CA ARG A 460 1.31 2.48 22.08
C ARG A 460 -0.05 2.41 22.78
N ASP A 461 -1.04 3.16 22.29
CA ASP A 461 -2.41 3.10 22.81
C ASP A 461 -3.20 1.88 22.31
N GLU A 462 -2.84 1.29 21.17
CA GLU A 462 -3.53 0.15 20.57
C GLU A 462 -2.55 -0.93 20.06
N VAL A 463 -2.94 -2.20 20.13
CA VAL A 463 -2.16 -3.36 19.67
C VAL A 463 -3.05 -4.35 18.92
N ILE A 464 -2.63 -4.74 17.71
CA ILE A 464 -3.30 -5.79 16.93
C ILE A 464 -2.80 -7.16 17.39
N VAL A 465 -3.73 -8.07 17.64
CA VAL A 465 -3.50 -9.46 18.07
C VAL A 465 -4.29 -10.45 17.24
N LEU A 466 -3.77 -11.67 17.14
CA LEU A 466 -4.39 -12.83 16.49
C LEU A 466 -4.73 -13.85 17.58
N ALA A 467 -5.99 -14.24 17.69
CA ALA A 467 -6.46 -15.31 18.57
C ALA A 467 -6.21 -16.70 17.95
N PHE A 468 -6.18 -17.75 18.77
CA PHE A 468 -5.93 -19.12 18.31
C PHE A 468 -7.00 -19.67 17.35
N ASP A 469 -8.23 -19.14 17.34
CA ASP A 469 -9.27 -19.50 16.38
C ASP A 469 -9.08 -18.86 14.98
N GLY A 470 -8.14 -17.91 14.84
CA GLY A 470 -7.88 -17.15 13.60
C GLY A 470 -8.52 -15.76 13.56
N ALA A 471 -9.27 -15.35 14.58
CA ALA A 471 -9.82 -14.01 14.69
C ALA A 471 -8.73 -12.97 15.00
N VAL A 472 -8.90 -11.73 14.51
CA VAL A 472 -7.93 -10.65 14.67
C VAL A 472 -8.61 -9.46 15.33
N HIS A 473 -8.03 -8.99 16.44
CA HIS A 473 -8.59 -7.99 17.34
C HIS A 473 -7.61 -6.84 17.54
N THR A 474 -8.14 -5.66 17.89
CA THR A 474 -7.33 -4.50 18.30
C THR A 474 -7.60 -4.23 19.78
N LEU A 475 -6.63 -4.56 20.63
CA LEU A 475 -6.68 -4.27 22.06
C LEU A 475 -6.32 -2.80 22.31
N LYS A 476 -7.05 -2.13 23.19
CA LYS A 476 -6.77 -0.74 23.60
C LYS A 476 -6.18 -0.72 25.00
N LYS A 477 -5.09 0.04 25.19
CA LYS A 477 -4.37 0.14 26.47
C LYS A 477 -5.25 0.65 27.61
N ALA A 478 -6.19 1.55 27.30
CA ALA A 478 -7.14 2.11 28.25
C ALA A 478 -8.16 1.10 28.81
N ASP A 479 -8.45 0.02 28.07
CA ASP A 479 -9.45 -1.00 28.42
C ASP A 479 -8.83 -2.25 29.06
N MET A 480 -7.51 -2.24 29.30
CA MET A 480 -6.73 -3.40 29.74
C MET A 480 -6.11 -3.21 31.12
N THR A 481 -6.00 -4.31 31.86
CA THR A 481 -5.28 -4.42 33.14
C THR A 481 -4.25 -5.55 33.04
N ASN A 482 -3.26 -5.58 33.93
CA ASN A 482 -2.32 -6.71 34.03
C ASN A 482 -3.03 -8.06 34.22
N GLU A 483 -4.21 -8.07 34.87
CA GLU A 483 -5.04 -9.26 35.07
C GLU A 483 -5.76 -9.69 33.78
N ARG A 484 -6.46 -8.76 33.10
CA ARG A 484 -7.17 -9.04 31.83
C ARG A 484 -6.19 -9.48 30.73
N LEU A 485 -5.06 -8.78 30.60
CA LEU A 485 -4.03 -9.12 29.62
C LEU A 485 -3.36 -10.46 29.93
N ARG A 486 -3.10 -10.78 31.20
CA ARG A 486 -2.59 -12.10 31.61
C ARG A 486 -3.54 -13.22 31.21
N GLY A 487 -4.83 -13.07 31.50
CA GLY A 487 -5.84 -14.07 31.13
C GLY A 487 -5.96 -14.29 29.62
N LEU A 488 -5.91 -13.21 28.82
CA LEU A 488 -5.86 -13.29 27.35
C LEU A 488 -4.56 -13.93 26.80
N LEU A 489 -3.49 -14.04 27.59
CA LEU A 489 -2.21 -14.66 27.21
C LEU A 489 -2.08 -16.11 27.69
N THR A 490 -2.78 -16.49 28.76
CA THR A 490 -2.76 -17.86 29.29
C THR A 490 -3.73 -18.80 28.56
N ILE A 491 -3.47 -20.11 28.65
CA ILE A 491 -4.29 -21.15 28.01
C ILE A 491 -5.25 -21.88 28.97
N ALA A 492 -5.06 -21.74 30.29
CA ALA A 492 -5.73 -22.55 31.32
C ALA A 492 -6.03 -21.84 32.66
N GLY A 493 -6.23 -20.51 32.67
CA GLY A 493 -6.67 -19.73 33.85
C GLY A 493 -8.17 -19.88 34.18
N ARG A 494 -8.98 -20.21 33.16
CA ARG A 494 -10.46 -20.38 33.18
C ARG A 494 -11.29 -19.11 33.31
N GLU A 495 -10.69 -17.94 33.09
CA GLU A 495 -11.44 -16.71 32.86
C GLU A 495 -12.15 -16.74 31.50
N VAL A 496 -13.14 -15.86 31.34
CA VAL A 496 -13.79 -15.58 30.05
C VAL A 496 -13.87 -14.07 29.90
N PHE A 497 -13.36 -13.56 28.78
CA PHE A 497 -13.38 -12.14 28.45
C PHE A 497 -14.03 -11.94 27.08
N ASP A 498 -14.91 -10.94 26.98
CA ASP A 498 -15.19 -10.31 25.70
C ASP A 498 -13.93 -9.50 25.26
N TRP A 499 -13.79 -9.26 23.95
CA TRP A 499 -12.67 -8.49 23.37
C TRP A 499 -12.91 -6.98 23.48
#